data_AF-A0A2S8GSE5-F1
#
_entry.id   AF-A0A2S8GSE5-F1
#
_cell.length_a   1.000
_cell.length_b   1.000
_cell.length_c   1.000
_cell.angle_alpha   90.00
_cell.angle_beta   90.00
_cell.angle_gamma   90.00
#
_symmetry.space_group_name_H-M   'P 1'
#
loop_
_entity.id
_entity.type
_entity.pdbx_description
1 polymer ?
#
loop_
_entity_poly.entity_id
_entity_poly.type
_entity_poly.pdbx_seq_one_letter_code
_entity_poly.pdbx_strand_id
1 'polypeptide(L)'
;MVGRVFGEVGRPQNVYFGGNLKTDLVRHEERMTEFLLSCWPDRWLRLWNVDDKLRPDGELWFGNTHLYAELDVGTVPLTRVSKKMMKYERLMEHGSFVVWVTLRESRVQGLMKRVGKLADRALFTVLGWDRWIDANGETIPFLSGEKQ
;
A
#
# COMPACT_ATOMS: atom_id res chain seq x y z
N MET A 1 12.31 -15.45 15.59
CA MET A 1 12.65 -14.82 14.29
C MET A 1 13.30 -15.89 13.43
N VAL A 2 12.52 -16.52 12.53
CA VAL A 2 12.97 -17.58 11.62
C VAL A 2 12.35 -17.30 10.26
N GLY A 3 13.17 -17.38 9.20
CA GLY A 3 12.87 -16.92 7.84
C GLY A 3 12.31 -17.97 6.86
N ARG A 4 12.33 -17.58 5.57
CA ARG A 4 12.01 -18.25 4.28
C ARG A 4 11.25 -19.58 4.26
N VAL A 5 10.26 -19.68 3.36
CA VAL A 5 10.09 -20.84 2.46
C VAL A 5 9.74 -20.36 1.04
N PHE A 6 10.48 -20.87 0.05
CA PHE A 6 10.19 -20.81 -1.38
C PHE A 6 9.46 -22.12 -1.72
N GLY A 7 8.22 -22.07 -2.20
CA GLY A 7 7.50 -23.25 -2.71
C GLY A 7 6.43 -23.89 -1.81
N GLU A 8 6.14 -23.36 -0.62
CA GLU A 8 5.00 -23.81 0.21
C GLU A 8 4.16 -22.64 0.75
N VAL A 9 2.94 -22.95 1.21
CA VAL A 9 2.02 -22.02 1.87
C VAL A 9 2.62 -21.60 3.21
N GLY A 10 3.42 -20.53 3.21
CA GLY A 10 3.79 -19.86 4.45
C GLY A 10 2.59 -19.11 5.05
N ARG A 11 2.67 -18.77 6.33
CA ARG A 11 1.63 -17.98 7.00
C ARG A 11 1.53 -16.59 6.33
N PRO A 12 0.35 -15.95 6.33
CA PRO A 12 0.16 -14.60 5.79
C PRO A 12 1.15 -13.58 6.40
N GLN A 13 1.66 -13.86 7.59
CA GLN A 13 2.61 -13.02 8.33
C GLN A 13 4.06 -13.10 7.82
N ASN A 14 4.35 -14.00 6.89
CA ASN A 14 5.71 -14.22 6.42
C ASN A 14 6.05 -13.19 5.34
N VAL A 15 7.23 -12.59 5.47
CA VAL A 15 7.78 -11.70 4.45
C VAL A 15 8.63 -12.55 3.50
N TYR A 16 8.18 -12.70 2.25
CA TYR A 16 8.82 -13.58 1.26
C TYR A 16 9.83 -12.82 0.41
N PHE A 17 11.00 -13.42 0.23
CA PHE A 17 12.13 -12.82 -0.45
C PHE A 17 12.98 -13.89 -1.14
N GLY A 18 13.38 -13.65 -2.39
CA GLY A 18 14.38 -14.47 -3.09
C GLY A 18 15.78 -13.83 -3.07
N GLY A 19 16.83 -14.60 -2.74
CA GLY A 19 18.23 -14.19 -2.92
C GLY A 19 18.83 -13.23 -1.86
N ASN A 20 20.00 -12.67 -2.16
CA ASN A 20 20.70 -11.66 -1.34
C ASN A 20 20.05 -10.28 -1.56
N LEU A 21 18.96 -10.02 -0.85
CA LEU A 21 18.27 -8.73 -0.90
C LEU A 21 18.94 -7.70 0.00
N LYS A 22 18.91 -6.45 -0.46
CA LYS A 22 19.35 -5.31 0.34
C LYS A 22 18.43 -5.11 1.55
N THR A 23 19.01 -4.69 2.67
CA THR A 23 18.29 -4.51 3.95
C THR A 23 17.11 -3.52 3.86
N ASP A 24 17.22 -2.51 3.00
CA ASP A 24 16.15 -1.55 2.73
C ASP A 24 14.92 -2.21 2.08
N LEU A 25 15.14 -3.10 1.11
CA LEU A 25 14.08 -3.90 0.50
C LEU A 25 13.43 -4.83 1.52
N VAL A 26 14.22 -5.43 2.41
CA VAL A 26 13.66 -6.27 3.48
C VAL A 26 12.72 -5.48 4.39
N ARG A 27 13.18 -4.32 4.85
CA ARG A 27 12.37 -3.44 5.70
C ARG A 27 11.13 -2.91 4.99
N HIS A 28 11.21 -2.66 3.68
CA HIS A 28 10.06 -2.23 2.89
C HIS A 28 8.96 -3.29 2.92
N GLU A 29 9.32 -4.54 2.63
CA GLU A 29 8.33 -5.61 2.62
C GLU A 29 7.82 -5.96 4.03
N GLU A 30 8.65 -5.87 5.07
CA GLU A 30 8.21 -6.03 6.47
C GLU A 30 7.13 -5.00 6.82
N ARG A 31 7.39 -3.72 6.57
CA ARG A 31 6.45 -2.62 6.84
C ARG A 31 5.18 -2.72 6.02
N MET A 32 5.30 -3.14 4.76
CA MET A 32 4.13 -3.31 3.92
C MET A 32 3.28 -4.50 4.40
N THR A 33 3.90 -5.58 4.87
CA THR A 33 3.19 -6.71 5.50
C THR A 33 2.52 -6.28 6.79
N GLU A 34 3.19 -5.50 7.64
CA GLU A 34 2.62 -4.91 8.86
C GLU A 34 1.37 -4.07 8.55
N PHE A 35 1.44 -3.21 7.54
CA PHE A 35 0.30 -2.42 7.09
C PHE A 35 -0.88 -3.29 6.64
N LEU A 36 -0.65 -4.26 5.75
CA LEU A 36 -1.74 -5.10 5.23
C LEU A 36 -2.43 -5.89 6.35
N LEU A 37 -1.64 -6.38 7.31
CA LEU A 37 -2.16 -7.11 8.48
C LEU A 37 -2.84 -6.20 9.50
N SER A 38 -2.50 -4.91 9.59
CA SER A 38 -3.18 -4.00 10.51
C SER A 38 -4.56 -3.58 9.99
N CYS A 39 -4.79 -3.65 8.67
CA CYS A 39 -6.07 -3.28 8.08
C CYS A 39 -7.18 -4.33 8.23
N TRP A 40 -6.86 -5.58 8.59
CA TRP A 40 -7.81 -6.70 8.65
C TRP A 40 -8.74 -6.79 7.43
N PRO A 41 -8.18 -6.87 6.22
CA PRO A 41 -8.97 -7.04 5.00
C PRO A 41 -9.54 -8.46 4.92
N ASP A 42 -10.63 -8.63 4.15
CA ASP A 42 -11.17 -9.95 3.84
C ASP A 42 -10.18 -10.79 3.02
N ARG A 43 -9.41 -10.10 2.17
CA ARG A 43 -8.38 -10.69 1.32
C ARG A 43 -7.26 -9.68 1.10
N TRP A 44 -6.05 -10.17 0.90
CA TRP A 44 -4.94 -9.35 0.42
C TRP A 44 -3.97 -10.14 -0.45
N LEU A 45 -3.26 -9.45 -1.35
CA LEU A 45 -2.25 -10.03 -2.24
C LEU A 45 -0.93 -9.24 -2.14
N ARG A 46 0.19 -9.92 -2.44
CA ARG A 46 1.56 -9.38 -2.36
C ARG A 46 2.48 -9.97 -3.42
N LEU A 47 3.59 -9.28 -3.66
CA LEU A 47 4.70 -9.73 -4.51
C LEU A 47 4.23 -10.10 -5.92
N TRP A 48 4.53 -11.30 -6.40
CA TRP A 48 4.18 -11.73 -7.76
C TRP A 48 2.68 -11.97 -7.95
N ASN A 49 1.88 -11.99 -6.88
CA ASN A 49 0.44 -12.24 -6.96
C ASN A 49 -0.37 -10.96 -7.18
N VAL A 50 0.25 -9.78 -7.14
CA VAL A 50 -0.43 -8.52 -7.43
C VAL A 50 -0.61 -8.29 -8.94
N ASP A 51 -1.48 -7.36 -9.31
CA ASP A 51 -1.73 -6.90 -10.67
C ASP A 51 -0.40 -6.63 -11.40
N ASP A 52 -0.15 -7.38 -12.46
CA ASP A 52 1.12 -7.40 -13.19
C ASP A 52 1.35 -6.11 -14.00
N LYS A 53 0.26 -5.44 -14.38
CA LYS A 53 0.25 -4.19 -15.11
C LYS A 53 0.54 -3.04 -14.18
N LEU A 54 -0.16 -2.94 -13.04
CA LEU A 54 -0.04 -1.85 -12.06
C LEU A 54 1.20 -2.00 -11.18
N ARG A 55 1.49 -3.23 -10.74
CA ARG A 55 2.55 -3.58 -9.79
C ARG A 55 2.49 -2.73 -8.52
N PRO A 56 1.37 -2.78 -7.78
CA PRO A 56 1.32 -2.22 -6.43
C PRO A 56 2.29 -2.96 -5.52
N ASP A 57 2.60 -2.38 -4.36
CA ASP A 57 3.33 -3.10 -3.34
C ASP A 57 2.43 -4.15 -2.67
N GLY A 58 1.12 -3.91 -2.58
CA GLY A 58 0.13 -4.88 -2.13
C GLY A 58 -1.28 -4.53 -2.58
N GLU A 59 -2.21 -5.46 -2.36
CA GLU A 59 -3.63 -5.24 -2.63
C GLU A 59 -4.48 -5.70 -1.44
N LEU A 60 -5.58 -5.00 -1.20
CA LEU A 60 -6.52 -5.23 -0.10
C LEU A 60 -7.95 -5.26 -0.63
N TRP A 61 -8.79 -6.13 -0.07
CA TRP A 61 -10.23 -6.15 -0.33
C TRP A 61 -11.02 -6.02 0.97
N PHE A 62 -12.03 -5.15 0.95
CA PHE A 62 -13.02 -4.91 2.01
C PHE A 62 -14.42 -4.99 1.41
N GLY A 63 -15.05 -6.15 1.49
CA GLY A 63 -16.26 -6.49 0.76
C GLY A 63 -16.06 -6.27 -0.74
N ASN A 64 -16.77 -5.29 -1.28
CA ASN A 64 -16.69 -4.91 -2.71
C ASN A 64 -15.65 -3.82 -2.99
N THR A 65 -14.96 -3.31 -1.97
CA THR A 65 -13.95 -2.26 -2.13
C THR A 65 -12.58 -2.89 -2.33
N HIS A 66 -11.92 -2.54 -3.42
CA HIS A 66 -10.56 -2.98 -3.74
C HIS A 66 -9.58 -1.82 -3.62
N LEU A 67 -8.45 -2.05 -2.95
CA LEU A 67 -7.41 -1.05 -2.76
C LEU A 67 -6.06 -1.55 -3.22
N TYR A 68 -5.39 -0.74 -4.01
CA TYR A 68 -3.97 -0.88 -4.31
C TYR A 68 -3.17 -0.13 -3.26
N ALA A 69 -2.18 -0.77 -2.65
CA ALA A 69 -1.37 -0.18 -1.60
C ALA A 69 0.08 0.05 -2.04
N GLU A 70 0.58 1.23 -1.70
CA GLU A 70 1.90 1.75 -2.07
C GLU A 70 2.62 2.23 -0.82
N LEU A 71 3.81 1.69 -0.54
CA LEU A 71 4.62 2.15 0.58
C LEU A 71 5.67 3.15 0.11
N ASP A 72 5.57 4.40 0.54
CA ASP A 72 6.60 5.42 0.34
C ASP A 72 7.41 5.63 1.62
N VAL A 73 8.58 4.99 1.68
CA VAL A 73 9.55 5.14 2.77
C VAL A 73 10.29 6.48 2.76
N GLY A 74 9.91 7.41 1.88
CA GLY A 74 10.40 8.80 1.82
C GLY A 74 11.62 9.01 0.93
N THR A 75 12.18 7.95 0.35
CA THR A 75 13.35 8.01 -0.54
C THR A 75 12.95 8.16 -2.02
N VAL A 76 11.68 7.93 -2.35
CA VAL A 76 11.18 7.99 -3.73
C VAL A 76 11.00 9.46 -4.14
N PRO A 77 11.57 9.92 -5.26
CA PRO A 77 11.31 11.27 -5.76
C PRO A 77 9.82 11.48 -6.09
N LEU A 78 9.28 12.65 -5.73
CA LEU A 78 7.86 12.95 -5.97
C LEU A 78 7.45 12.84 -7.45
N THR A 79 8.37 13.11 -8.39
CA THR A 79 8.13 12.94 -9.83
C THR A 79 7.85 11.49 -10.22
N ARG A 80 8.48 10.53 -9.54
CA ARG A 80 8.23 9.10 -9.75
C ARG A 80 6.89 8.69 -9.16
N VAL A 81 6.53 9.25 -8.01
CA VAL A 81 5.20 9.06 -7.39
C VAL A 81 4.10 9.59 -8.31
N SER A 82 4.24 10.82 -8.83
CA SER A 82 3.28 11.39 -9.80
C SER A 82 3.10 10.52 -11.05
N LYS A 83 4.19 9.96 -11.60
CA LYS A 83 4.12 9.02 -12.73
C LYS A 83 3.35 7.74 -12.38
N LYS A 84 3.55 7.22 -11.16
CA LYS A 84 2.80 6.04 -10.69
C LYS A 84 1.32 6.38 -10.46
N MET A 85 1.01 7.58 -9.96
CA MET A 85 -0.39 8.02 -9.81
C MET A 85 -1.11 8.12 -11.15
N MET A 86 -0.49 8.74 -12.16
CA MET A 86 -1.08 8.80 -13.51
C MET A 86 -1.33 7.41 -14.11
N LYS A 87 -0.49 6.43 -13.75
CA LYS A 87 -0.68 5.04 -14.16
C LYS A 87 -1.92 4.43 -13.48
N TYR A 88 -2.12 4.68 -12.19
CA TYR A 88 -3.33 4.26 -11.48
C TYR A 88 -4.58 4.90 -12.08
N GLU A 89 -4.60 6.22 -12.28
CA GLU A 89 -5.77 6.87 -12.88
C GLU A 89 -6.19 6.26 -14.22
N ARG A 90 -5.20 5.86 -15.03
CA ARG A 90 -5.46 5.30 -16.36
C ARG A 90 -5.90 3.83 -16.35
N LEU A 91 -5.36 3.03 -15.44
CA LEU A 91 -5.44 1.57 -15.52
C LEU A 91 -6.27 0.93 -14.41
N MET A 92 -6.58 1.67 -13.35
CA MET A 92 -7.36 1.17 -12.23
C MET A 92 -8.82 0.96 -12.64
N GLU A 93 -9.37 -0.19 -12.27
CA GLU A 93 -10.79 -0.50 -12.49
C GLU A 93 -11.70 0.52 -11.81
N HIS A 94 -12.96 0.64 -12.23
CA HIS A 94 -13.94 1.49 -11.54
C HIS A 94 -14.26 0.93 -10.14
N GLY A 95 -14.34 1.81 -9.14
CA GLY A 95 -14.61 1.44 -7.74
C GLY A 95 -13.39 1.18 -6.84
N SER A 96 -12.20 0.88 -7.39
CA SER A 96 -10.95 0.75 -6.61
C SER A 96 -10.33 2.09 -6.15
N PHE A 97 -9.44 2.04 -5.17
CA PHE A 97 -8.63 3.21 -4.75
C PHE A 97 -7.15 2.82 -4.67
N VAL A 98 -6.28 3.83 -4.65
CA VAL A 98 -4.87 3.65 -4.29
C VAL A 98 -4.60 4.29 -2.94
N VAL A 99 -4.06 3.52 -1.98
CA VAL A 99 -3.63 4.01 -0.68
C VAL A 99 -2.11 4.16 -0.64
N TRP A 100 -1.66 5.40 -0.44
CA TRP A 100 -0.26 5.75 -0.24
C TRP A 100 0.06 5.74 1.25
N VAL A 101 0.78 4.71 1.67
CA VAL A 101 1.26 4.52 3.03
C VAL A 101 2.62 5.17 3.14
N THR A 102 2.79 6.08 4.09
CA THR A 102 4.08 6.74 4.33
C THR A 102 4.57 6.47 5.74
N LEU A 103 5.83 6.81 6.03
CA LEU A 103 6.36 6.70 7.41
C LEU A 103 6.19 7.97 8.25
N ARG A 104 5.78 9.08 7.64
CA ARG A 104 5.72 10.39 8.30
C ARG A 104 4.60 11.23 7.72
N GLU A 105 3.87 11.92 8.60
CA GLU A 105 2.81 12.84 8.22
C GLU A 105 3.27 13.96 7.28
N SER A 106 4.47 14.50 7.49
CA SER A 106 5.03 15.52 6.59
C SER A 106 5.18 15.02 5.15
N ARG A 107 5.37 13.71 4.96
CA ARG A 107 5.40 13.10 3.64
C ARG A 107 4.00 13.01 3.04
N VAL A 108 2.99 12.62 3.81
CA VAL A 108 1.57 12.67 3.40
C VAL A 108 1.21 14.05 2.88
N GLN A 109 1.49 15.09 3.66
CA GLN A 109 1.20 16.48 3.26
C GLN A 109 1.90 16.86 1.95
N GLY A 110 3.15 16.43 1.77
CA GLY A 110 3.90 16.66 0.53
C GLY A 110 3.30 15.93 -0.68
N LEU A 111 2.82 14.70 -0.48
CA LEU A 111 2.12 13.91 -1.50
C LEU A 111 0.77 14.54 -1.85
N MET A 112 -0.06 14.88 -0.87
CA MET A 112 -1.36 15.51 -1.10
C MET A 112 -1.24 16.82 -1.88
N LYS A 113 -0.30 17.70 -1.50
CA LYS A 113 -0.09 18.98 -2.20
C LYS A 113 0.26 18.82 -3.68
N ARG A 114 0.95 17.74 -4.04
CA ARG A 114 1.56 17.56 -5.37
C ARG A 114 0.84 16.52 -6.24
N VAL A 115 0.17 15.57 -5.59
CA VAL A 115 -0.40 14.38 -6.21
C VAL A 115 -1.88 14.21 -5.85
N GLY A 116 -2.38 14.85 -4.78
CA GLY A 116 -3.82 14.87 -4.47
C GLY A 116 -4.65 15.52 -5.58
N LYS A 117 -4.06 16.42 -6.36
CA LYS A 117 -4.70 17.00 -7.57
C LYS A 117 -4.80 16.05 -8.76
N LEU A 118 -4.17 14.88 -8.68
CA LEU A 118 -4.02 13.91 -9.77
C LEU A 118 -4.76 12.61 -9.50
N ALA A 119 -5.62 12.54 -8.48
CA ALA A 119 -6.41 11.34 -8.21
C ALA A 119 -7.47 11.61 -7.13
N ASP A 120 -8.73 11.77 -7.54
CA ASP A 120 -9.89 11.74 -6.64
C ASP A 120 -10.01 10.39 -5.89
N ARG A 121 -9.28 9.38 -6.37
CA ARG A 121 -9.32 8.00 -5.88
C ARG A 121 -8.02 7.62 -5.14
N ALA A 122 -7.30 8.62 -4.64
CA ALA A 122 -6.13 8.44 -3.80
C ALA A 122 -6.46 8.65 -2.32
N LEU A 123 -6.00 7.71 -1.51
CA LEU A 123 -6.04 7.75 -0.06
C LEU A 123 -4.61 7.84 0.46
N PHE A 124 -4.41 8.48 1.60
CA PHE A 124 -3.11 8.69 2.22
C PHE A 124 -3.17 8.29 3.67
N THR A 125 -2.11 7.66 4.16
CA THR A 125 -2.00 7.33 5.57
C THR A 125 -0.54 7.27 6.01
N VAL A 126 -0.33 7.20 7.31
CA VAL A 126 0.97 6.90 7.92
C VAL A 126 0.91 5.48 8.46
N LEU A 127 1.99 4.72 8.28
CA LEU A 127 2.12 3.39 8.85
C LEU A 127 1.84 3.43 10.36
N GLY A 128 0.86 2.63 10.80
CA GLY A 128 0.42 2.58 12.21
C GLY A 128 -0.69 3.57 12.57
N TRP A 129 -1.18 4.40 11.63
CA TRP A 129 -2.38 5.19 11.86
C TRP A 129 -3.66 4.36 11.71
N ASP A 130 -4.66 4.73 12.51
CA ASP A 130 -6.04 4.26 12.51
C ASP A 130 -6.97 5.23 11.74
N ARG A 131 -6.42 5.98 10.80
CA ARG A 131 -7.15 6.93 9.97
C ARG A 131 -6.50 7.09 8.60
N TRP A 132 -7.33 7.32 7.59
CA TRP A 132 -6.87 7.65 6.24
C TRP A 132 -7.33 9.05 5.87
N ILE A 133 -6.66 9.65 4.91
CA ILE A 133 -6.93 11.00 4.43
C ILE A 133 -7.19 10.90 2.93
N ASP A 134 -8.29 11.46 2.46
CA ASP A 134 -8.60 11.48 1.03
C ASP A 134 -7.79 12.57 0.28
N ALA A 135 -8.02 12.70 -1.03
CA ALA A 135 -7.37 13.72 -1.84
C ALA A 135 -7.73 15.16 -1.45
N ASN A 136 -8.87 15.38 -0.80
CA ASN A 136 -9.36 16.69 -0.35
C ASN A 136 -8.84 17.06 1.05
N GLY A 137 -8.22 16.12 1.75
CA GLY A 137 -7.76 16.29 3.13
C GLY A 137 -8.81 15.97 4.18
N GLU A 138 -9.92 15.36 3.77
CA GLU A 138 -10.91 14.84 4.70
C GLU A 138 -10.39 13.56 5.33
N THR A 139 -10.52 13.47 6.65
CA THR A 139 -10.20 12.23 7.37
C THR A 139 -11.35 11.27 7.19
N ILE A 140 -11.06 10.11 6.61
CA ILE A 140 -12.02 9.01 6.53
C ILE A 140 -11.70 7.98 7.62
N PRO A 141 -12.73 7.35 8.21
CA PRO A 141 -12.52 6.24 9.13
C PRO A 141 -11.66 5.16 8.47
N PHE A 142 -10.75 4.58 9.25
CA PHE A 142 -9.94 3.46 8.80
C PHE A 142 -10.85 2.32 8.38
N LEU A 143 -10.75 1.94 7.10
CA LEU A 143 -11.41 0.75 6.60
C LEU A 143 -10.75 -0.44 7.27
N SER A 144 -11.44 -1.01 8.25
CA SER A 144 -11.10 -2.28 8.88
C SER A 144 -12.24 -3.25 8.65
N GLY A 145 -11.90 -4.50 8.31
CA GLY A 145 -12.85 -5.60 8.46
C GLY A 145 -13.13 -5.88 9.93
N GLU A 146 -14.20 -6.61 10.21
CA GLU A 146 -14.44 -7.12 11.56
C GLU A 146 -13.28 -8.05 11.96
N LYS A 147 -12.76 -7.88 13.18
CA LYS A 147 -11.80 -8.83 13.76
C LYS A 147 -12.52 -10.16 13.92
N GLN A 148 -12.27 -11.12 13.04
CA GLN A 148 -12.69 -12.50 13.26
C GLN A 148 -11.86 -13.15 14.38
#